data_AF-A0A4Q9FGE7-F1
#
_entry.id   AF-A0A4Q9FGE7-F1
#
_cell.length_a   1.000
_cell.length_b   1.000
_cell.length_c   1.000
_cell.angle_alpha   90.00
_cell.angle_beta   90.00
_cell.angle_gamma   90.00
#
_symmetry.space_group_name_H-M   'P 1'
#
loop_
_entity.id
_entity.type
_entity.pdbx_description
1 polymer ?
#
loop_
_entity_poly.entity_id
_entity_poly.type
_entity_poly.pdbx_seq_one_letter_code
_entity_poly.pdbx_strand_id
1 'polypeptide(L)'
;MKKVLLFALFVLAVICLACFKIKPVMRVSNALMSEVKPSGLLNRDSLTITSRVNVPNGYKRVVYLKRSFQDYLRNYKLKPFGTKIINYDDTEYFWQMGHIGVLEISVPKNGLQQCADALIRIRSEYLWDNDRKEEIGFNFTSGHYCSWQKYAEGYRPKIKGNKVSFHKTSAANHSKENFYKYLNLIYMYSGTLSLYNELPKINDAKNLKIGDMLIKGGSPGHIVMICDEAVNAQGDKIYLLFQGNTPAQSVHLVKNLEDSKLSPWYRLEKDAVIPVSNYTFFDSKFVRFK
;
A
#
# COMPACT_ATOMS: atom_id res chain seq x y z
N MET A 1 47.44 50.11 15.99
CA MET A 1 47.49 48.81 16.68
C MET A 1 46.30 48.58 17.61
N LYS A 2 45.98 49.46 18.58
CA LYS A 2 44.86 49.26 19.53
C LYS A 2 43.46 49.13 18.88
N LYS A 3 43.16 49.88 17.81
CA LYS A 3 41.86 49.82 17.12
C LYS A 3 41.61 48.52 16.34
N VAL A 4 42.67 47.93 15.78
CA VAL A 4 42.62 46.66 15.06
C VAL A 4 42.43 45.50 16.03
N LEU A 5 43.07 45.56 17.20
CA LEU A 5 42.92 44.57 18.27
C LEU A 5 41.48 44.56 18.85
N LEU A 6 40.88 45.73 19.02
CA LEU A 6 39.48 45.87 19.47
C LEU A 6 38.48 45.32 18.45
N PHE A 7 38.72 45.55 17.15
CA PHE A 7 37.87 45.00 16.09
C PHE A 7 37.98 43.47 16.00
N ALA A 8 39.20 42.92 16.14
CA ALA A 8 39.42 41.48 16.16
C ALA A 8 38.73 40.81 17.37
N LEU A 9 38.81 41.42 18.56
CA LEU A 9 38.10 40.94 19.75
C LEU A 9 36.58 41.01 19.61
N PHE A 10 36.06 42.05 18.94
CA PHE A 10 34.62 42.18 18.68
C PHE A 10 34.13 41.11 17.69
N VAL A 11 34.87 40.86 16.61
CA VAL A 11 34.54 39.79 15.64
C VAL A 11 34.59 38.42 16.32
N LEU A 12 35.59 38.16 17.17
CA LEU A 12 35.69 36.91 17.93
C LEU A 12 34.53 36.73 18.91
N ALA A 13 34.09 37.81 19.57
CA ALA A 13 32.93 37.79 20.46
C ALA A 13 31.62 37.52 19.69
N VAL A 14 31.45 38.11 18.51
CA VAL A 14 30.29 37.86 17.63
C VAL A 14 30.27 36.43 17.09
N ILE A 15 31.43 35.86 16.72
CA ILE A 15 31.54 34.46 16.30
C ILE A 15 31.24 33.52 17.48
N CYS A 16 31.76 33.80 18.68
CA CYS A 16 31.42 33.05 19.89
C CYS A 16 29.91 33.10 20.19
N LEU A 17 29.27 34.28 20.07
CA LEU A 17 27.83 34.44 20.26
C LEU A 17 27.00 33.71 19.19
N ALA A 18 27.48 33.64 17.94
CA ALA A 18 26.86 32.86 16.87
C ALA A 18 26.98 31.35 17.10
N CYS A 19 28.13 30.87 17.59
CA CYS A 19 28.34 29.48 17.97
C CYS A 19 27.48 29.06 19.20
N PHE A 20 27.22 29.98 20.14
CA PHE A 20 26.34 29.70 21.29
C PHE A 20 24.84 29.66 20.95
N LYS A 21 24.42 30.13 19.76
CA LYS A 21 23.01 30.04 19.30
C LYS A 21 22.71 28.83 18.39
N ILE A 22 23.71 28.03 18.03
CA ILE A 22 23.51 26.74 17.36
C ILE A 22 23.54 25.64 18.43
N LYS A 23 22.39 25.39 19.06
CA LYS A 23 22.19 24.14 19.79
C LYS A 23 22.11 23.01 18.74
N PRO A 24 22.88 21.92 18.85
CA PRO A 24 22.60 20.76 18.04
C PRO A 24 21.25 20.22 18.49
N VAL A 25 20.22 20.34 17.65
CA VAL A 25 19.01 19.52 17.80
C VAL A 25 19.35 18.12 17.26
N MET A 26 20.21 17.43 18.01
CA MET A 26 20.27 15.98 18.08
C MET A 26 20.15 15.59 19.54
N ARG A 27 19.00 15.94 20.14
CA ARG A 27 18.40 15.04 21.13
C ARG A 27 17.56 14.04 20.33
N VAL A 28 18.25 13.07 19.73
CA VAL A 28 17.65 11.75 19.55
C VAL A 28 17.40 11.29 20.98
N SER A 29 16.14 11.34 21.40
CA SER A 29 15.72 10.70 22.63
C SER A 29 15.95 9.20 22.45
N ASN A 30 17.11 8.73 22.89
CA ASN A 30 17.34 7.34 23.30
C ASN A 30 16.54 6.98 24.58
N ALA A 31 15.46 7.72 24.87
CA ALA A 31 14.53 7.46 25.94
C ALA A 31 13.28 6.86 25.32
N LEU A 32 13.13 5.55 25.53
CA LEU A 32 12.06 4.67 25.05
C LEU A 32 12.19 4.19 23.60
N MET A 33 13.37 3.68 23.21
CA MET A 33 13.34 2.32 22.68
C MET A 33 12.98 1.41 23.87
N SER A 34 11.69 1.38 24.19
CA SER A 34 11.12 0.12 24.64
C SER A 34 11.58 -0.87 23.57
N GLU A 35 12.41 -1.83 23.94
CA GLU A 35 12.44 -3.08 23.21
C GLU A 35 10.98 -3.48 23.09
N VAL A 36 10.36 -3.15 21.96
CA VAL A 36 9.10 -3.74 21.56
C VAL A 36 9.47 -5.19 21.43
N LYS A 37 9.30 -5.95 22.53
CA LYS A 37 9.30 -7.41 22.51
C LYS A 37 8.55 -7.75 21.24
N PRO A 38 9.16 -8.48 20.29
CA PRO A 38 8.48 -8.84 19.06
C PRO A 38 7.12 -9.34 19.48
N SER A 39 6.04 -8.76 18.94
CA SER A 39 4.73 -9.27 19.27
C SER A 39 4.82 -10.78 19.03
N GLY A 40 4.41 -11.58 20.00
CA GLY A 40 4.40 -13.05 19.88
C GLY A 40 3.49 -13.54 18.75
N LEU A 41 2.96 -12.60 17.95
CA LEU A 41 2.11 -12.78 16.82
C LEU A 41 2.89 -13.03 15.52
N LEU A 42 4.22 -12.96 15.50
CA LEU A 42 4.99 -13.23 14.28
C LEU A 42 5.63 -14.61 14.29
N ASN A 43 5.30 -15.42 13.29
CA ASN A 43 6.03 -16.64 12.94
C ASN A 43 7.03 -16.32 11.81
N ARG A 44 8.33 -16.32 12.14
CA ARG A 44 9.40 -15.87 11.24
C ARG A 44 9.78 -16.88 10.15
N ASP A 45 9.41 -18.15 10.30
CA ASP A 45 9.75 -19.18 9.32
C ASP A 45 8.66 -19.41 8.26
N SER A 46 7.50 -18.76 8.44
CA SER A 46 6.34 -18.85 7.56
C SER A 46 6.48 -18.05 6.26
N LEU A 47 5.83 -18.51 5.18
CA LEU A 47 5.90 -17.89 3.83
C LEU A 47 4.55 -17.49 3.25
N THR A 48 3.51 -17.37 4.08
CA THR A 48 2.20 -16.82 3.67
C THR A 48 1.72 -15.81 4.70
N ILE A 49 0.79 -14.93 4.33
CA ILE A 49 0.22 -13.92 5.24
C ILE A 49 -0.39 -14.60 6.49
N THR A 50 -1.27 -15.59 6.30
CA THR A 50 -1.94 -16.27 7.41
C THR A 50 -0.99 -17.02 8.33
N SER A 51 0.06 -17.64 7.79
CA SER A 51 1.00 -18.40 8.61
C SER A 51 2.07 -17.50 9.24
N ARG A 52 2.34 -16.31 8.67
CA ARG A 52 3.29 -15.31 9.19
C ARG A 52 2.78 -14.60 10.43
N VAL A 53 1.49 -14.31 10.49
CA VAL A 53 0.92 -13.46 11.55
C VAL A 53 -0.15 -14.23 12.31
N ASN A 54 0.13 -14.65 13.54
CA ASN A 54 -0.84 -15.26 14.44
C ASN A 54 -1.91 -14.26 14.87
N VAL A 55 -3.09 -14.79 15.18
CA VAL A 55 -4.16 -13.99 15.78
C VAL A 55 -3.85 -13.70 17.26
N PRO A 56 -4.19 -12.52 17.79
CA PRO A 56 -4.09 -12.23 19.21
C PRO A 56 -5.01 -13.12 20.05
N ASN A 57 -4.68 -13.29 21.33
CA ASN A 57 -5.52 -14.02 22.28
C ASN A 57 -6.95 -13.45 22.31
N GLY A 58 -7.94 -14.34 22.31
CA GLY A 58 -9.36 -13.97 22.29
C GLY A 58 -9.93 -13.69 20.88
N TYR A 59 -9.10 -13.65 19.84
CA TYR A 59 -9.53 -13.51 18.45
C TYR A 59 -9.50 -14.86 17.71
N LYS A 60 -10.39 -14.99 16.74
CA LYS A 60 -10.41 -16.09 15.77
C LYS A 60 -10.51 -15.53 14.36
N ARG A 61 -9.83 -16.14 13.40
CA ARG A 61 -9.95 -15.72 11.99
C ARG A 61 -11.37 -15.94 11.49
N VAL A 62 -11.88 -14.98 10.73
CA VAL A 62 -13.15 -15.14 10.00
C VAL A 62 -12.96 -16.18 8.90
N VAL A 63 -13.90 -17.11 8.75
CA VAL A 63 -13.82 -18.18 7.74
C VAL A 63 -14.33 -17.67 6.39
N TYR A 64 -13.60 -18.01 5.34
CA TYR A 64 -13.95 -17.72 3.96
C TYR A 64 -13.99 -18.99 3.12
N LEU A 65 -14.77 -18.97 2.05
CA LEU A 65 -14.79 -20.03 1.06
C LEU A 65 -13.40 -20.18 0.43
N LYS A 66 -12.94 -21.43 0.29
CA LYS A 66 -11.69 -21.73 -0.43
C LYS A 66 -11.77 -21.19 -1.86
N ARG A 67 -10.63 -20.72 -2.38
CA ARG A 67 -10.50 -20.12 -3.73
C ARG A 67 -11.29 -18.82 -3.93
N SER A 68 -11.90 -18.26 -2.89
CA SER A 68 -12.41 -16.89 -2.93
C SER A 68 -11.26 -15.88 -2.98
N PHE A 69 -11.56 -14.63 -3.32
CA PHE A 69 -10.56 -13.56 -3.30
C PHE A 69 -10.00 -13.35 -1.89
N GLN A 70 -10.82 -13.55 -0.86
CA GLN A 70 -10.42 -13.43 0.53
C GLN A 70 -9.45 -14.53 0.95
N ASP A 71 -9.73 -15.77 0.57
CA ASP A 71 -8.83 -16.90 0.78
C ASP A 71 -7.51 -16.72 0.00
N TYR A 72 -7.58 -16.23 -1.23
CA TYR A 72 -6.41 -15.90 -2.04
C TYR A 72 -5.50 -14.86 -1.38
N LEU A 73 -6.07 -13.74 -0.90
CA LEU A 73 -5.31 -12.68 -0.23
C LEU A 73 -4.70 -13.16 1.08
N ARG A 74 -5.46 -13.85 1.93
CA ARG A 74 -4.95 -14.36 3.22
C ARG A 74 -3.81 -15.35 3.05
N ASN A 75 -3.77 -16.09 1.96
CA ASN A 75 -2.73 -17.08 1.67
C ASN A 75 -1.67 -16.56 0.69
N TYR A 76 -1.64 -15.27 0.40
CA TYR A 76 -0.66 -14.69 -0.52
C TYR A 76 0.76 -14.99 -0.02
N LYS A 77 1.63 -15.40 -0.94
CA LYS A 77 3.01 -15.79 -0.63
C LYS A 77 3.84 -14.58 -0.20
N LEU A 78 4.73 -14.82 0.76
CA LEU A 78 5.67 -13.83 1.26
C LEU A 78 7.09 -14.32 1.01
N LYS A 79 7.98 -13.34 0.82
CA LYS A 79 9.42 -13.56 0.91
C LYS A 79 9.83 -13.94 2.34
N PRO A 80 11.04 -14.51 2.54
CA PRO A 80 11.57 -14.81 3.87
C PRO A 80 11.51 -13.62 4.82
N PHE A 81 11.39 -13.89 6.12
CA PHE A 81 11.30 -12.81 7.12
C PHE A 81 12.55 -11.94 7.10
N GLY A 82 12.37 -10.65 7.34
CA GLY A 82 13.48 -9.69 7.29
C GLY A 82 13.89 -9.27 5.88
N THR A 83 13.24 -9.79 4.82
CA THR A 83 13.43 -9.27 3.47
C THR A 83 13.11 -7.77 3.43
N LYS A 84 14.03 -7.01 2.86
CA LYS A 84 13.93 -5.55 2.74
C LYS A 84 12.93 -5.16 1.67
N ILE A 85 12.24 -4.04 1.87
CA ILE A 85 11.52 -3.35 0.80
C ILE A 85 12.56 -2.77 -0.16
N ILE A 86 12.41 -3.09 -1.45
CA ILE A 86 13.25 -2.55 -2.52
C ILE A 86 12.40 -1.67 -3.43
N ASN A 87 12.98 -0.59 -3.91
CA ASN A 87 12.40 0.29 -4.91
C ASN A 87 12.51 -0.35 -6.30
N TYR A 88 11.83 0.22 -7.28
CA TYR A 88 11.85 -0.25 -8.68
C TYR A 88 13.24 -0.21 -9.34
N ASP A 89 14.17 0.60 -8.81
CA ASP A 89 15.55 0.75 -9.26
C ASP A 89 16.53 -0.14 -8.48
N ASP A 90 16.02 -1.16 -7.79
CA ASP A 90 16.75 -2.11 -6.95
C ASP A 90 17.43 -1.48 -5.70
N THR A 91 17.21 -0.18 -5.42
CA THR A 91 17.67 0.45 -4.17
C THR A 91 16.82 0.05 -2.97
N GLU A 92 17.41 0.09 -1.77
CA GLU A 92 16.64 -0.14 -0.54
C GLU A 92 15.72 1.04 -0.23
N TYR A 93 14.46 0.75 0.09
CA TYR A 93 13.55 1.77 0.58
C TYR A 93 14.00 2.25 1.97
N PHE A 94 14.04 3.55 2.22
CA PHE A 94 14.60 4.06 3.49
C PHE A 94 13.78 3.65 4.73
N TRP A 95 12.46 3.48 4.59
CA TRP A 95 11.56 3.18 5.72
C TRP A 95 11.29 1.68 5.86
N GLN A 96 12.27 0.94 6.40
CA GLN A 96 12.18 -0.50 6.66
C GLN A 96 11.48 -0.86 7.98
N MET A 97 11.24 0.11 8.88
CA MET A 97 10.59 -0.17 10.17
C MET A 97 9.07 -0.39 10.06
N GLY A 98 8.50 0.00 8.92
CA GLY A 98 7.06 0.04 8.68
C GLY A 98 6.44 -1.25 8.15
N HIS A 99 7.20 -2.34 7.99
CA HIS A 99 6.69 -3.60 7.45
C HIS A 99 7.09 -4.83 8.27
N ILE A 100 6.34 -5.91 8.05
CA ILE A 100 6.58 -7.22 8.68
C ILE A 100 6.67 -8.37 7.67
N GLY A 101 6.56 -8.07 6.38
CA GLY A 101 6.72 -9.04 5.30
C GLY A 101 6.62 -8.37 3.94
N VAL A 102 7.33 -8.93 2.96
CA VAL A 102 7.27 -8.50 1.55
C VAL A 102 6.51 -9.57 0.79
N LEU A 103 5.52 -9.18 -0.01
CA LEU A 103 4.76 -10.10 -0.85
C LEU A 103 5.65 -10.64 -1.97
N GLU A 104 5.42 -11.88 -2.38
CA GLU A 104 6.09 -12.55 -3.49
C GLU A 104 5.54 -12.05 -4.84
N ILE A 105 5.65 -10.74 -5.07
CA ILE A 105 5.23 -10.06 -6.28
C ILE A 105 6.37 -9.17 -6.79
N SER A 106 6.68 -9.30 -8.08
CA SER A 106 7.76 -8.52 -8.70
C SER A 106 7.42 -7.04 -8.79
N VAL A 107 8.41 -6.19 -8.57
CA VAL A 107 8.33 -4.75 -8.87
C VAL A 107 8.78 -4.55 -10.32
N PRO A 108 7.95 -3.97 -11.20
CA PRO A 108 8.36 -3.68 -12.56
C PRO A 108 9.51 -2.66 -12.60
N LYS A 109 10.58 -2.96 -13.35
CA LYS A 109 11.77 -2.08 -13.48
C LYS A 109 11.46 -0.74 -14.17
N ASN A 110 10.34 -0.64 -14.87
CA ASN A 110 9.90 0.59 -15.52
C ASN A 110 9.28 1.60 -14.53
N GLY A 111 9.25 1.29 -13.23
CA GLY A 111 8.70 2.16 -12.20
C GLY A 111 7.17 2.30 -12.22
N LEU A 112 6.50 1.62 -13.15
CA LEU A 112 5.06 1.43 -13.14
C LEU A 112 4.72 0.40 -12.06
N GLN A 113 3.48 0.43 -11.54
CA GLN A 113 3.03 -0.28 -10.34
C GLN A 113 3.18 0.53 -9.04
N GLN A 114 2.51 1.68 -9.00
CA GLN A 114 2.34 2.49 -7.81
C GLN A 114 1.31 1.88 -6.83
N CYS A 115 0.96 2.61 -5.76
CA CYS A 115 0.09 2.12 -4.69
C CYS A 115 -1.20 1.43 -5.18
N ALA A 116 -2.03 2.11 -5.99
CA ALA A 116 -3.26 1.55 -6.54
C ALA A 116 -3.00 0.40 -7.54
N ASP A 117 -1.97 0.55 -8.37
CA ASP A 117 -1.63 -0.39 -9.43
C ASP A 117 -1.28 -1.78 -8.87
N ALA A 118 -0.59 -1.85 -7.73
CA ALA A 118 -0.30 -3.10 -7.05
C ALA A 118 -1.59 -3.85 -6.67
N LEU A 119 -2.59 -3.12 -6.20
CA LEU A 119 -3.89 -3.68 -5.81
C LEU A 119 -4.70 -4.13 -7.03
N ILE A 120 -4.66 -3.33 -8.10
CA ILE A 120 -5.25 -3.63 -9.42
C ILE A 120 -4.63 -4.93 -9.96
N ARG A 121 -3.30 -5.07 -9.92
CA ARG A 121 -2.58 -6.26 -10.38
C ARG A 121 -3.03 -7.49 -9.61
N ILE A 122 -3.00 -7.44 -8.27
CA ILE A 122 -3.35 -8.58 -7.41
C ILE A 122 -4.79 -9.05 -7.68
N ARG A 123 -5.75 -8.12 -7.80
CA ARG A 123 -7.13 -8.45 -8.16
C ARG A 123 -7.23 -9.06 -9.55
N SER A 124 -6.53 -8.50 -10.52
CA SER A 124 -6.58 -8.94 -11.92
C SER A 124 -5.93 -10.32 -12.11
N GLU A 125 -4.81 -10.59 -11.45
CA GLU A 125 -4.16 -11.91 -11.45
C GLU A 125 -5.03 -12.96 -10.77
N TYR A 126 -5.69 -12.64 -9.64
CA TYR A 126 -6.68 -13.54 -9.04
C TYR A 126 -7.80 -13.91 -10.03
N LEU A 127 -8.37 -12.92 -10.72
CA LEU A 127 -9.42 -13.16 -11.71
C LEU A 127 -8.90 -13.98 -12.90
N TRP A 128 -7.68 -13.67 -13.36
CA TRP A 128 -7.03 -14.40 -14.43
C TRP A 128 -6.85 -15.88 -14.12
N ASP A 129 -6.27 -16.18 -12.95
CA ASP A 129 -5.91 -17.52 -12.51
C ASP A 129 -7.15 -18.37 -12.11
N ASN A 130 -8.30 -17.72 -11.88
CA ASN A 130 -9.57 -18.39 -11.60
C ASN A 130 -10.54 -18.39 -12.80
N ASP A 131 -10.04 -18.10 -14.01
CA ASP A 131 -10.81 -18.11 -15.24
C ASP A 131 -12.02 -17.16 -15.28
N ARG A 132 -11.86 -15.99 -14.65
CA ARG A 132 -12.87 -14.91 -14.57
C ARG A 132 -12.38 -13.66 -15.30
N LYS A 133 -11.80 -13.85 -16.48
CA LYS A 133 -11.06 -12.81 -17.22
C LYS A 133 -11.99 -11.70 -17.73
N GLU A 134 -13.24 -12.04 -17.99
CA GLU A 134 -14.33 -11.14 -18.37
C GLU A 134 -14.65 -10.08 -17.31
N GLU A 135 -14.33 -10.34 -16.04
CA GLU A 135 -14.52 -9.38 -14.95
C GLU A 135 -13.38 -8.35 -14.83
N ILE A 136 -12.30 -8.52 -15.59
CA ILE A 136 -11.14 -7.63 -15.53
C ILE A 136 -11.45 -6.34 -16.30
N GLY A 137 -11.56 -5.23 -15.58
CA GLY A 137 -11.77 -3.91 -16.17
C GLY A 137 -11.74 -2.79 -15.14
N PHE A 138 -11.27 -1.62 -15.55
CA PHE A 138 -11.14 -0.45 -14.69
C PHE A 138 -11.48 0.83 -15.45
N ASN A 139 -11.95 1.84 -14.74
CA ASN A 139 -12.12 3.17 -15.29
C ASN A 139 -10.79 3.91 -15.32
N PHE A 140 -10.54 4.62 -16.42
CA PHE A 140 -9.54 5.68 -16.42
C PHE A 140 -9.98 6.81 -15.49
N THR A 141 -9.06 7.70 -15.10
CA THR A 141 -9.37 8.89 -14.28
C THR A 141 -10.43 9.78 -14.93
N SER A 142 -10.52 9.77 -16.26
CA SER A 142 -11.56 10.45 -17.04
C SER A 142 -12.93 9.75 -17.01
N GLY A 143 -13.08 8.64 -16.28
CA GLY A 143 -14.33 7.87 -16.15
C GLY A 143 -14.62 6.88 -17.27
N HIS A 144 -13.75 6.77 -18.28
CA HIS A 144 -13.97 5.85 -19.41
C HIS A 144 -13.54 4.43 -19.02
N TYR A 145 -14.46 3.46 -19.16
CA TYR A 145 -14.22 2.08 -18.80
C TYR A 145 -13.36 1.34 -19.84
N CYS A 146 -12.30 0.68 -19.39
CA CYS A 146 -11.42 -0.13 -20.22
C CYS A 146 -11.40 -1.58 -19.73
N SER A 147 -12.12 -2.48 -20.42
CA SER A 147 -12.12 -3.91 -20.09
C SER A 147 -10.98 -4.65 -20.77
N TRP A 148 -10.48 -5.70 -20.10
CA TRP A 148 -9.55 -6.65 -20.68
C TRP A 148 -10.13 -7.31 -21.93
N GLN A 149 -11.41 -7.70 -21.91
CA GLN A 149 -12.05 -8.37 -23.05
C GLN A 149 -11.94 -7.54 -24.33
N LYS A 150 -12.29 -6.25 -24.28
CA LYS A 150 -12.18 -5.36 -25.45
C LYS A 150 -10.73 -5.13 -25.85
N TYR A 151 -9.83 -4.97 -24.88
CA TYR A 151 -8.40 -4.85 -25.17
C TYR A 151 -7.85 -6.11 -25.88
N ALA A 152 -8.22 -7.29 -25.40
CA ALA A 152 -7.82 -8.57 -25.99
C ALA A 152 -8.40 -8.76 -27.40
N GLU A 153 -9.60 -8.25 -27.67
CA GLU A 153 -10.22 -8.22 -29.02
C GLU A 153 -9.53 -7.23 -30.00
N GLY A 154 -8.55 -6.46 -29.54
CA GLY A 154 -7.76 -5.54 -30.37
C GLY A 154 -8.16 -4.07 -30.29
N TYR A 155 -9.07 -3.71 -29.37
CA TYR A 155 -9.42 -2.30 -29.15
C TYR A 155 -8.34 -1.59 -28.34
N ARG A 156 -8.01 -0.35 -28.73
CA ARG A 156 -7.06 0.51 -28.04
C ARG A 156 -7.66 1.88 -27.78
N PRO A 157 -7.33 2.53 -26.66
CA PRO A 157 -7.79 3.89 -26.39
C PRO A 157 -7.08 4.89 -27.32
N LYS A 158 -7.87 5.79 -27.90
CA LYS A 158 -7.42 7.03 -28.54
C LYS A 158 -7.81 8.18 -27.63
N ILE A 159 -6.81 8.88 -27.11
CA ILE A 159 -6.96 9.88 -26.06
C ILE A 159 -6.72 11.27 -26.66
N LYS A 160 -7.66 12.20 -26.41
CA LYS A 160 -7.55 13.61 -26.77
C LYS A 160 -8.03 14.46 -25.60
N GLY A 161 -7.09 14.93 -24.77
CA GLY A 161 -7.40 15.54 -23.48
C GLY A 161 -8.16 14.57 -22.57
N ASN A 162 -9.29 15.00 -22.01
CA ASN A 162 -10.13 14.15 -21.14
C ASN A 162 -11.10 13.22 -21.90
N LYS A 163 -11.12 13.26 -23.24
CA LYS A 163 -11.98 12.39 -24.05
C LYS A 163 -11.23 11.15 -24.48
N VAL A 164 -11.85 9.99 -24.28
CA VAL A 164 -11.29 8.68 -24.66
C VAL A 164 -12.28 7.96 -25.55
N SER A 165 -11.80 7.44 -26.68
CA SER A 165 -12.58 6.58 -27.57
C SER A 165 -11.80 5.30 -27.84
N PHE A 166 -12.48 4.18 -28.05
CA PHE A 166 -11.83 2.90 -28.27
C PHE A 166 -11.99 2.48 -29.73
N HIS A 167 -10.87 2.20 -30.40
CA HIS A 167 -10.83 1.83 -31.81
C HIS A 167 -10.11 0.50 -31.96
N LYS A 168 -10.59 -0.35 -32.87
CA LYS A 168 -9.91 -1.60 -33.18
C LYS A 168 -8.70 -1.33 -34.06
N THR A 169 -7.51 -1.36 -33.46
CA THR A 169 -6.24 -1.03 -34.13
C THR A 169 -5.19 -2.13 -34.00
N SER A 170 -5.55 -3.28 -33.42
CA SER A 170 -4.69 -4.44 -33.27
C SER A 170 -5.46 -5.73 -33.56
N ALA A 171 -4.74 -6.80 -33.88
CA ALA A 171 -5.33 -8.14 -33.95
C ALA A 171 -5.72 -8.63 -32.55
N ALA A 172 -6.64 -9.60 -32.49
CA ALA A 172 -7.03 -10.22 -31.23
C ALA A 172 -5.84 -10.97 -30.61
N ASN A 173 -5.64 -10.83 -29.30
CA ASN A 173 -4.57 -11.47 -28.56
C ASN A 173 -4.98 -11.65 -27.09
N HIS A 174 -5.25 -12.90 -26.71
CA HIS A 174 -5.69 -13.28 -25.36
C HIS A 174 -4.55 -13.85 -24.49
N SER A 175 -3.29 -13.66 -24.90
CA SER A 175 -2.12 -14.16 -24.16
C SER A 175 -1.91 -13.45 -22.83
N LYS A 176 -1.23 -14.14 -21.89
CA LYS A 176 -0.82 -13.57 -20.60
C LYS A 176 0.16 -12.40 -20.77
N GLU A 177 1.01 -12.44 -21.80
CA GLU A 177 1.90 -11.32 -22.12
C GLU A 177 1.09 -10.06 -22.48
N ASN A 178 0.06 -10.20 -23.32
CA ASN A 178 -0.80 -9.08 -23.68
C ASN A 178 -1.64 -8.57 -22.49
N PHE A 179 -1.97 -9.43 -21.54
CA PHE A 179 -2.59 -9.04 -20.27
C PHE A 179 -1.71 -8.10 -19.43
N TYR A 180 -0.40 -8.34 -19.34
CA TYR A 180 0.50 -7.39 -18.67
C TYR A 180 0.68 -6.07 -19.45
N LYS A 181 0.57 -6.10 -20.79
CA LYS A 181 0.50 -4.86 -21.60
C LYS A 181 -0.78 -4.07 -21.31
N TYR A 182 -1.90 -4.76 -21.13
CA TYR A 182 -3.15 -4.15 -20.67
C TYR A 182 -3.01 -3.54 -19.28
N LEU A 183 -2.40 -4.25 -18.31
CA LEU A 183 -2.19 -3.69 -16.97
C LEU A 183 -1.31 -2.44 -17.00
N ASN A 184 -0.24 -2.42 -17.81
CA ASN A 184 0.57 -1.21 -17.99
C ASN A 184 -0.25 -0.04 -18.54
N LEU A 185 -1.18 -0.29 -19.47
CA LEU A 185 -2.12 0.73 -19.94
C LEU A 185 -3.01 1.25 -18.79
N ILE A 186 -3.51 0.35 -17.94
CA ILE A 186 -4.31 0.74 -16.76
C ILE A 186 -3.48 1.59 -15.81
N TYR A 187 -2.23 1.23 -15.50
CA TYR A 187 -1.36 2.01 -14.60
C TYR A 187 -1.07 3.43 -15.11
N MET A 188 -1.14 3.65 -16.42
CA MET A 188 -0.95 4.98 -17.01
C MET A 188 -2.17 5.90 -16.85
N TYR A 189 -3.39 5.33 -16.84
CA TYR A 189 -4.62 6.10 -16.95
C TYR A 189 -5.60 5.92 -15.80
N SER A 190 -5.34 4.98 -14.90
CA SER A 190 -6.09 4.72 -13.68
C SER A 190 -5.18 4.89 -12.47
N GLY A 191 -5.78 5.12 -11.30
CA GLY A 191 -5.05 5.20 -10.05
C GLY A 191 -6.01 5.32 -8.88
N THR A 192 -5.50 5.81 -7.75
CA THR A 192 -6.29 5.92 -6.51
C THR A 192 -7.56 6.75 -6.69
N LEU A 193 -7.51 7.84 -7.46
CA LEU A 193 -8.69 8.66 -7.75
C LEU A 193 -9.73 7.89 -8.57
N SER A 194 -9.30 7.13 -9.58
CA SER A 194 -10.20 6.31 -10.41
C SER A 194 -10.89 5.23 -9.59
N LEU A 195 -10.13 4.49 -8.77
CA LEU A 195 -10.68 3.49 -7.84
C LEU A 195 -11.64 4.11 -6.83
N TYR A 196 -11.30 5.29 -6.29
CA TYR A 196 -12.18 6.02 -5.39
C TYR A 196 -13.51 6.36 -6.09
N ASN A 197 -13.49 6.82 -7.33
CA ASN A 197 -14.72 7.22 -8.01
C ASN A 197 -15.56 6.02 -8.49
N GLU A 198 -14.93 4.93 -8.94
CA GLU A 198 -15.65 3.83 -9.60
C GLU A 198 -16.15 2.73 -8.67
N LEU A 199 -15.51 2.55 -7.51
CA LEU A 199 -15.78 1.44 -6.60
C LEU A 199 -16.87 1.76 -5.58
N PRO A 200 -17.77 0.79 -5.27
CA PRO A 200 -18.76 0.91 -4.21
C PRO A 200 -18.13 1.34 -2.87
N LYS A 201 -18.78 2.30 -2.21
CA LYS A 201 -18.39 2.79 -0.88
C LYS A 201 -18.90 1.85 0.20
N ILE A 202 -18.08 1.61 1.22
CA ILE A 202 -18.49 0.90 2.43
C ILE A 202 -18.72 1.95 3.52
N ASN A 203 -19.98 2.11 3.91
CA ASN A 203 -20.40 3.18 4.82
C ASN A 203 -20.38 2.79 6.30
N ASP A 204 -20.20 1.51 6.61
CA ASP A 204 -20.09 0.99 7.97
C ASP A 204 -18.85 0.08 8.07
N ALA A 205 -17.93 0.46 8.96
CA ALA A 205 -16.67 -0.26 9.17
C ALA A 205 -16.89 -1.70 9.69
N LYS A 206 -18.04 -2.02 10.29
CA LYS A 206 -18.37 -3.39 10.72
C LYS A 206 -18.53 -4.35 9.54
N ASN A 207 -18.89 -3.83 8.37
CA ASN A 207 -19.06 -4.59 7.13
C ASN A 207 -17.75 -4.78 6.34
N LEU A 208 -16.63 -4.27 6.87
CA LEU A 208 -15.32 -4.51 6.28
C LEU A 208 -14.96 -5.99 6.33
N LYS A 209 -14.23 -6.40 5.29
CA LYS A 209 -13.88 -7.77 5.00
C LYS A 209 -12.59 -7.81 4.19
N ILE A 210 -11.99 -8.99 4.06
CA ILE A 210 -10.76 -9.14 3.25
C ILE A 210 -11.01 -8.70 1.79
N GLY A 211 -10.05 -7.98 1.22
CA GLY A 211 -10.12 -7.39 -0.12
C GLY A 211 -10.71 -5.99 -0.18
N ASP A 212 -11.26 -5.48 0.92
CA ASP A 212 -11.66 -4.07 1.03
C ASP A 212 -10.43 -3.17 1.17
N MET A 213 -10.59 -1.92 0.79
CA MET A 213 -9.48 -0.97 0.73
C MET A 213 -9.79 0.29 1.52
N LEU A 214 -8.84 0.71 2.35
CA LEU A 214 -8.79 2.03 2.96
C LEU A 214 -8.16 2.98 1.95
N ILE A 215 -8.85 4.07 1.61
CA ILE A 215 -8.54 4.87 0.44
C ILE A 215 -8.71 6.37 0.70
N LYS A 216 -7.75 7.16 0.19
CA LYS A 216 -7.87 8.60 -0.03
C LYS A 216 -7.70 8.88 -1.52
N GLY A 217 -8.80 9.25 -2.18
CA GLY A 217 -8.77 9.67 -3.59
C GLY A 217 -7.97 10.96 -3.80
N GLY A 218 -7.49 11.18 -5.02
CA GLY A 218 -6.80 12.41 -5.45
C GLY A 218 -5.35 12.19 -5.85
N SER A 219 -4.64 13.31 -6.05
CA SER A 219 -3.20 13.35 -6.36
C SER A 219 -2.57 14.49 -5.53
N PRO A 220 -1.90 14.18 -4.40
CA PRO A 220 -1.57 12.85 -3.91
C PRO A 220 -2.77 12.15 -3.23
N GLY A 221 -2.98 10.89 -3.60
CA GLY A 221 -3.87 9.93 -2.95
C GLY A 221 -3.07 8.77 -2.34
N HIS A 222 -3.72 7.91 -1.55
CA HIS A 222 -3.11 6.67 -1.04
C HIS A 222 -4.17 5.58 -0.87
N ILE A 223 -3.74 4.33 -0.96
CA ILE A 223 -4.63 3.18 -0.81
C ILE A 223 -3.88 1.97 -0.25
N VAL A 224 -4.53 1.27 0.67
CA VAL A 224 -4.07 0.01 1.26
C VAL A 224 -5.21 -1.00 1.26
N MET A 225 -4.89 -2.29 1.21
CA MET A 225 -5.89 -3.36 1.14
C MET A 225 -5.87 -4.25 2.37
N ILE A 226 -7.05 -4.65 2.84
CA ILE A 226 -7.24 -5.66 3.88
C ILE A 226 -6.91 -7.04 3.31
N CYS A 227 -6.00 -7.75 3.96
CA CYS A 227 -5.49 -9.05 3.52
C CYS A 227 -5.72 -10.19 4.50
N ASP A 228 -6.00 -9.88 5.76
CA ASP A 228 -6.50 -10.84 6.74
C ASP A 228 -7.45 -10.11 7.69
N GLU A 229 -8.33 -10.86 8.35
CA GLU A 229 -9.20 -10.38 9.40
C GLU A 229 -9.42 -11.45 10.48
N ALA A 230 -9.60 -10.99 11.72
CA ALA A 230 -9.99 -11.80 12.86
C ALA A 230 -11.04 -11.06 13.69
N VAL A 231 -11.85 -11.82 14.43
CA VAL A 231 -12.97 -11.32 15.24
C VAL A 231 -12.91 -11.91 16.65
N ASN A 232 -13.24 -11.10 17.66
CA ASN A 232 -13.37 -11.57 19.05
C ASN A 232 -14.81 -12.01 19.37
N ALA A 233 -15.05 -12.44 20.62
CA ALA A 233 -16.39 -12.86 21.07
C ALA A 233 -17.42 -11.71 21.12
N GLN A 234 -16.97 -10.46 21.18
CA GLN A 234 -17.80 -9.25 21.18
C GLN A 234 -18.19 -8.81 19.76
N GLY A 235 -17.60 -9.42 18.72
CA GLY A 235 -17.80 -9.04 17.33
C GLY A 235 -16.85 -7.95 16.83
N ASP A 236 -15.88 -7.52 17.64
CA ASP A 236 -14.86 -6.55 17.22
C ASP A 236 -13.89 -7.21 16.25
N LYS A 237 -13.65 -6.55 15.12
CA LYS A 237 -12.76 -7.02 14.08
C LYS A 237 -11.42 -6.30 14.10
N ILE A 238 -10.39 -7.04 13.74
CA ILE A 238 -9.04 -6.54 13.50
C ILE A 238 -8.55 -7.03 12.14
N TYR A 239 -7.66 -6.27 11.51
CA TYR A 239 -7.28 -6.45 10.11
C TYR A 239 -5.77 -6.41 9.90
N LEU A 240 -5.28 -7.21 8.96
CA LEU A 240 -3.96 -7.02 8.37
C LEU A 240 -4.07 -6.26 7.07
N LEU A 241 -3.10 -5.41 6.81
CA LEU A 241 -3.06 -4.54 5.66
C LEU A 241 -1.79 -4.79 4.83
N PHE A 242 -1.87 -4.61 3.52
CA PHE A 242 -0.70 -4.42 2.67
C PHE A 242 -0.85 -3.23 1.75
N GLN A 243 0.28 -2.75 1.25
CA GLN A 243 0.34 -1.61 0.34
C GLN A 243 1.47 -1.72 -0.67
N GLY A 244 1.30 -1.05 -1.81
CA GLY A 244 2.41 -0.53 -2.62
C GLY A 244 2.76 0.89 -2.18
N ASN A 245 3.57 1.59 -2.97
CA ASN A 245 3.93 3.00 -2.72
C ASN A 245 4.10 3.76 -4.04
N THR A 246 4.34 5.07 -3.92
CA THR A 246 4.73 5.93 -5.04
C THR A 246 6.03 6.65 -4.68
N PRO A 247 7.15 6.48 -5.41
CA PRO A 247 7.36 5.58 -6.57
C PRO A 247 7.14 4.08 -6.28
N ALA A 248 7.11 3.26 -7.33
CA ALA A 248 6.92 1.81 -7.21
C ALA A 248 8.02 1.16 -6.35
N GLN A 249 7.61 0.27 -5.47
CA GLN A 249 8.47 -0.49 -4.57
C GLN A 249 7.81 -1.83 -4.24
N SER A 250 8.51 -2.70 -3.50
CA SER A 250 7.95 -3.97 -3.01
C SER A 250 6.60 -3.78 -2.33
N VAL A 251 5.60 -4.57 -2.73
CA VAL A 251 4.34 -4.67 -2.02
C VAL A 251 4.59 -5.38 -0.69
N HIS A 252 4.11 -4.82 0.41
CA HIS A 252 4.50 -5.30 1.74
C HIS A 252 3.33 -5.24 2.73
N LEU A 253 3.35 -6.17 3.69
CA LEU A 253 2.49 -6.15 4.88
C LEU A 253 2.92 -5.00 5.78
N VAL A 254 2.01 -4.08 6.06
CA VAL A 254 2.31 -2.91 6.90
C VAL A 254 2.21 -3.25 8.39
N LYS A 255 3.09 -2.63 9.16
CA LYS A 255 3.17 -2.81 10.61
C LYS A 255 2.36 -1.74 11.31
N ASN A 256 1.43 -2.14 12.20
CA ASN A 256 0.81 -1.19 13.12
C ASN A 256 1.86 -0.70 14.14
N LEU A 257 2.20 0.59 14.06
CA LEU A 257 3.18 1.25 14.94
C LEU A 257 2.53 1.90 16.17
N GLU A 258 1.21 2.09 16.14
CA GLU A 258 0.46 2.80 17.19
C GLU A 258 0.05 1.88 18.35
N ASP A 259 -0.14 0.58 18.08
CA ASP A 259 -0.51 -0.41 19.10
C ASP A 259 0.46 -1.59 19.08
N SER A 260 1.45 -1.55 19.98
CA SER A 260 2.49 -2.60 20.09
C SER A 260 1.95 -3.96 20.57
N LYS A 261 0.81 -3.98 21.30
CA LYS A 261 0.20 -5.23 21.78
C LYS A 261 -0.59 -5.92 20.67
N LEU A 262 -1.20 -5.14 19.79
CA LEU A 262 -2.01 -5.61 18.68
C LEU A 262 -1.19 -5.80 17.39
N SER A 263 -0.04 -5.12 17.28
CA SER A 263 0.81 -5.13 16.08
C SER A 263 1.12 -6.55 15.59
N PRO A 264 0.96 -6.85 14.28
CA PRO A 264 0.73 -5.90 13.19
C PRO A 264 -0.75 -5.62 12.85
N TRP A 265 -1.70 -6.10 13.66
CA TRP A 265 -3.12 -5.93 13.39
C TRP A 265 -3.60 -4.49 13.62
N TYR A 266 -4.60 -4.08 12.83
CA TYR A 266 -5.23 -2.76 12.88
C TYR A 266 -6.69 -2.87 13.30
N ARG A 267 -7.18 -1.87 14.03
CA ARG A 267 -8.61 -1.56 14.12
C ARG A 267 -8.91 -0.51 13.06
N LEU A 268 -10.01 -0.70 12.35
CA LEU A 268 -10.45 0.21 11.30
C LEU A 268 -11.81 0.77 11.67
N GLU A 269 -11.89 2.10 11.70
CA GLU A 269 -13.11 2.85 11.93
C GLU A 269 -13.32 3.78 10.73
N LYS A 270 -14.56 4.21 10.51
CA LYS A 270 -14.90 5.15 9.44
C LYS A 270 -14.82 6.58 9.98
N ASP A 271 -14.43 7.51 9.11
CA ASP A 271 -14.34 8.95 9.43
C ASP A 271 -13.38 9.22 10.60
N ALA A 272 -12.35 8.37 10.73
CA ALA A 272 -11.36 8.38 11.80
C ALA A 272 -9.95 8.62 11.25
N VAL A 273 -9.06 9.05 12.14
CA VAL A 273 -7.62 9.16 11.84
C VAL A 273 -6.98 7.77 12.00
N ILE A 274 -6.44 7.23 10.91
CA ILE A 274 -5.77 5.91 10.89
C ILE A 274 -4.34 6.07 10.38
N PRO A 275 -3.34 6.05 11.28
CA PRO A 275 -1.93 5.92 10.89
C PRO A 275 -1.64 4.52 10.36
N VAL A 276 -1.08 4.44 9.15
CA VAL A 276 -0.70 3.20 8.47
C VAL A 276 0.75 3.33 8.01
N SER A 277 1.67 2.81 8.83
CA SER A 277 3.12 2.85 8.55
C SER A 277 3.62 4.26 8.29
N ASN A 278 3.94 4.62 7.03
CA ASN A 278 4.47 5.91 6.60
C ASN A 278 3.39 6.92 6.18
N TYR A 279 2.11 6.57 6.29
CA TYR A 279 1.00 7.41 5.82
C TYR A 279 -0.12 7.49 6.86
N THR A 280 -0.72 8.67 7.05
CA THR A 280 -1.89 8.84 7.92
C THR A 280 -3.13 9.20 7.11
N PHE A 281 -4.16 8.37 7.20
CA PHE A 281 -5.50 8.68 6.69
C PHE A 281 -6.21 9.54 7.73
N PHE A 282 -6.38 10.85 7.48
CA PHE A 282 -7.07 11.75 8.41
C PHE A 282 -8.59 11.61 8.40
N ASP A 283 -9.13 11.05 7.32
CA ASP A 283 -10.55 10.77 7.14
C ASP A 283 -10.68 9.41 6.42
N SER A 284 -10.82 8.35 7.19
CA SER A 284 -10.83 6.98 6.68
C SER A 284 -12.09 6.68 5.86
N LYS A 285 -11.91 6.47 4.55
CA LYS A 285 -12.95 6.00 3.63
C LYS A 285 -12.62 4.62 3.10
N PHE A 286 -13.64 3.83 2.83
CA PHE A 286 -13.47 2.45 2.38
C PHE A 286 -14.20 2.15 1.07
N VAL A 287 -13.57 1.32 0.24
CA VAL A 287 -14.11 0.85 -1.05
C VAL A 287 -13.91 -0.66 -1.22
N ARG A 288 -14.71 -1.27 -2.11
CA ARG A 288 -14.67 -2.71 -2.42
C ARG A 288 -14.61 -2.92 -3.93
N PHE A 289 -13.82 -3.89 -4.40
CA PHE A 289 -13.92 -4.32 -5.81
C PHE A 289 -15.32 -4.86 -6.13
N LYS A 290 -15.77 -4.61 -7.37
CA LYS A 290 -17.02 -5.20 -7.89
C LYS A 290 -16.88 -6.70 -8.08
#